data_AF-A0AAU6Q808-F1
#
_entry.id   AF-A0AAU6Q808-F1
#
_cell.length_a   1.000
_cell.length_b   1.000
_cell.length_c   1.000
_cell.angle_alpha   90.00
_cell.angle_beta   90.00
_cell.angle_gamma   90.00
#
_symmetry.space_group_name_H-M   'P 1'
#
loop_
_entity.id
_entity.type
_entity.pdbx_description
1 polymer ?
#
loop_
_entity_poly.entity_id
_entity_poly.type
_entity_poly.pdbx_seq_one_letter_code
_entity_poly.pdbx_strand_id
1 'polypeptide(L)'
;MSRVVKRQGAAGQLDRLFRRVTMAAAKGGAAELQDKLSGAGSGTHHPGQPNPSSAQGEYPAEQSGTLKDSIMPVRLDGTRSAFGSVDGPDYLLALHYKPPGDGGRPFLDDAKHDRTIHRAMLDQVRKEV
;
A
#
# COMPACT_ATOMS: atom_id res chain seq x y z
N MET A 1 -40.27 -21.24 -17.04
CA MET A 1 -38.84 -20.91 -17.27
C MET A 1 -38.06 -21.13 -15.97
N SER A 2 -37.43 -22.29 -15.79
CA SER A 2 -36.63 -22.57 -14.59
C SER A 2 -35.28 -21.86 -14.66
N ARG A 3 -35.02 -20.94 -13.72
CA ARG A 3 -33.67 -20.40 -13.48
C ARG A 3 -32.78 -21.55 -12.99
N VAL A 4 -31.87 -22.01 -13.85
CA VAL A 4 -30.78 -22.89 -13.45
C VAL A 4 -29.85 -22.09 -12.54
N VAL A 5 -30.04 -22.23 -11.23
CA VAL A 5 -29.08 -21.75 -10.23
C VAL A 5 -27.87 -22.68 -10.31
N LYS A 6 -26.83 -22.31 -11.06
CA LYS A 6 -25.54 -23.01 -11.03
C LYS A 6 -24.97 -22.92 -9.62
N ARG A 7 -25.20 -23.95 -8.80
CA ARG A 7 -24.49 -24.12 -7.52
C ARG A 7 -23.00 -24.19 -7.85
N GLN A 8 -22.26 -23.17 -7.45
CA GLN A 8 -20.81 -23.15 -7.59
C GLN A 8 -20.22 -24.19 -6.64
N GLY A 9 -19.46 -25.14 -7.18
CA GLY A 9 -18.74 -26.14 -6.39
C GLY A 9 -17.72 -25.52 -5.44
N ALA A 10 -17.21 -26.31 -4.50
CA ALA A 10 -16.29 -25.89 -3.43
C ALA A 10 -15.08 -25.09 -3.96
N ALA A 11 -14.51 -25.47 -5.11
CA ALA A 11 -13.41 -24.75 -5.75
C ALA A 11 -13.77 -23.30 -6.14
N GLY A 12 -14.99 -23.07 -6.64
CA GLY A 12 -15.44 -21.72 -6.97
C GLY A 12 -15.69 -20.88 -5.73
N GLN A 13 -16.14 -21.50 -4.63
CA GLN A 13 -16.33 -20.82 -3.34
C GLN A 13 -14.98 -20.39 -2.73
N LEU A 14 -13.98 -21.27 -2.77
CA LEU A 14 -12.63 -20.98 -2.31
C LEU A 14 -11.96 -19.86 -3.14
N ASP A 15 -12.05 -19.90 -4.47
CA ASP A 15 -11.51 -18.85 -5.32
C ASP A 15 -12.11 -17.48 -4.94
N ARG A 16 -13.44 -17.38 -4.79
CA ARG A 16 -14.05 -16.11 -4.34
C ARG A 16 -13.62 -15.68 -2.95
N LEU A 17 -13.46 -16.62 -2.02
CA LEU A 17 -12.95 -16.30 -0.69
C LEU A 17 -11.55 -15.71 -0.77
N PHE A 18 -10.63 -16.38 -1.46
CA PHE A 18 -9.26 -15.89 -1.64
C PHE A 18 -9.23 -14.51 -2.31
N ARG A 19 -10.05 -14.30 -3.34
CA ARG A 19 -10.16 -13.00 -4.03
C ARG A 19 -10.61 -11.87 -3.10
N ARG A 20 -11.51 -12.15 -2.16
CA ARG A 20 -11.94 -11.15 -1.17
C ARG A 20 -10.86 -10.90 -0.13
N VAL A 21 -10.27 -11.97 0.41
CA VAL A 21 -9.21 -11.91 1.42
C VAL A 21 -7.98 -11.15 0.92
N THR A 22 -7.46 -11.46 -0.27
CA THR A 22 -6.26 -10.76 -0.78
C THR A 22 -6.55 -9.30 -1.10
N MET A 23 -7.76 -8.98 -1.57
CA MET A 23 -8.18 -7.61 -1.79
C MET A 23 -8.34 -6.84 -0.47
N ALA A 24 -8.87 -7.49 0.57
CA ALA A 24 -8.96 -6.91 1.90
C ALA A 24 -7.57 -6.60 2.47
N ALA A 25 -6.61 -7.53 2.34
CA ALA A 25 -5.23 -7.29 2.70
C ALA A 25 -4.64 -6.08 1.96
N ALA A 26 -4.79 -6.03 0.63
CA ALA A 26 -4.30 -4.90 -0.18
C ALA A 26 -4.92 -3.56 0.25
N LYS A 27 -6.22 -3.52 0.57
CA LYS A 27 -6.90 -2.32 1.09
C LYS A 27 -6.29 -1.84 2.41
N GLY A 28 -6.01 -2.77 3.34
CA GLY A 28 -5.36 -2.44 4.61
C GLY A 28 -3.97 -1.84 4.41
N GLY A 29 -3.15 -2.46 3.54
CA GLY A 29 -1.81 -1.96 3.22
C GLY A 29 -1.82 -0.59 2.53
N ALA A 30 -2.74 -0.38 1.58
CA ALA A 30 -2.90 0.90 0.89
C ALA A 30 -3.29 2.02 1.86
N ALA A 31 -4.26 1.78 2.74
CA ALA A 31 -4.72 2.78 3.71
C ALA A 31 -3.59 3.17 4.69
N GLU A 32 -2.88 2.21 5.25
CA GLU A 32 -1.76 2.50 6.17
C GLU A 32 -0.63 3.25 5.46
N LEU A 33 -0.32 2.90 4.21
CA LEU A 33 0.68 3.63 3.42
C LEU A 33 0.22 5.06 3.11
N GLN A 34 -1.06 5.27 2.76
CA GLN A 34 -1.62 6.61 2.61
C GLN A 34 -1.52 7.43 3.89
N ASP A 35 -1.83 6.84 5.03
CA ASP A 35 -1.78 7.50 6.33
C ASP A 35 -0.35 7.93 6.66
N LYS A 36 0.64 7.06 6.43
CA LYS A 36 2.07 7.37 6.61
C LYS A 36 2.56 8.50 5.70
N LEU A 37 2.07 8.56 4.46
CA LEU A 37 2.38 9.64 3.53
C LEU A 37 1.63 10.94 3.84
N SER A 38 0.61 10.89 4.72
CA SER A 38 -0.25 12.04 5.07
C SER A 38 0.14 12.77 6.37
N GLY A 39 1.04 12.21 7.17
CA GLY A 39 1.51 12.84 8.40
C GLY A 39 2.64 13.86 8.17
N ALA A 40 2.78 14.84 9.08
CA ALA A 40 4.04 15.55 9.28
C ALA A 40 5.10 14.48 9.50
N GLY A 41 6.10 14.41 8.61
CA GLY A 41 6.74 13.15 8.23
C GLY A 41 6.92 12.17 9.38
N SER A 42 6.43 10.95 9.18
CA SER A 42 6.39 9.91 10.22
C SER A 42 7.78 9.39 10.63
N GLY A 43 8.84 10.11 10.25
CA GLY A 43 10.22 9.92 10.66
C GLY A 43 10.60 10.79 11.87
N THR A 44 11.59 10.32 12.61
CA THR A 44 12.25 11.03 13.71
C THR A 44 12.77 12.38 13.21
N HIS A 45 12.46 13.45 13.96
CA HIS A 45 12.92 14.78 13.60
C HIS A 45 14.42 14.96 13.90
N HIS A 46 15.27 14.97 12.87
CA HIS A 46 16.71 15.16 12.94
C HIS A 46 17.12 16.62 12.66
N PRO A 47 17.71 17.33 13.63
CA PRO A 47 18.18 18.71 13.43
C PRO A 47 19.25 18.81 12.32
N GLY A 48 19.14 19.82 11.45
CA GLY A 48 20.14 20.14 10.44
C GLY A 48 19.97 19.47 9.07
N GLN A 49 18.92 18.67 8.87
CA GLN A 49 18.56 18.14 7.54
C GLN A 49 17.55 19.06 6.84
N PRO A 50 17.62 19.20 5.49
CA PRO A 50 16.70 20.07 4.74
C PRO A 50 15.24 19.66 4.86
N ASN A 51 14.98 18.38 5.17
CA ASN A 51 13.68 17.86 5.59
C ASN A 51 13.88 17.12 6.92
N PRO A 52 13.48 17.71 8.05
CA PRO A 52 13.91 17.22 9.35
C PRO A 52 13.30 15.88 9.73
N SER A 53 12.25 15.39 9.06
CA SER A 53 11.57 14.13 9.37
C SER A 53 11.98 12.93 8.49
N SER A 54 13.23 12.87 8.02
CA SER A 54 13.62 11.79 7.10
C SER A 54 15.10 11.41 7.23
N ALA A 55 15.41 10.55 8.21
CA ALA A 55 16.60 9.72 8.13
C ALA A 55 16.43 8.59 7.10
N GLN A 56 17.52 7.86 6.84
CA GLN A 56 17.50 6.64 6.03
C GLN A 56 16.55 5.61 6.68
N GLY A 57 15.54 5.14 5.93
CA GLY A 57 14.53 4.18 6.40
C GLY A 57 13.24 4.78 6.95
N GLU A 58 13.07 6.11 6.88
CA GLU A 58 11.85 6.81 7.30
C GLU A 58 11.06 7.35 6.10
N TYR A 59 9.72 7.35 6.21
CA TYR A 59 8.85 7.89 5.16
C TYR A 59 9.00 9.41 5.04
N PRO A 60 8.95 9.95 3.81
CA PRO A 60 9.11 11.39 3.59
C PRO A 60 8.02 12.22 4.29
N ALA A 61 8.40 13.42 4.76
CA ALA A 61 7.43 14.45 5.12
C ALA A 61 6.54 14.82 3.93
N GLU A 62 5.26 14.96 4.24
CA GLU A 62 4.20 15.58 3.44
C GLU A 62 4.40 15.43 1.93
N GLN A 63 4.06 14.25 1.42
CA GLN A 63 3.93 14.10 -0.02
C GLN A 63 2.61 14.72 -0.46
N SER A 64 2.67 15.58 -1.48
CA SER A 64 1.50 16.26 -2.03
C SER A 64 0.38 15.26 -2.38
N GLY A 65 -0.86 15.76 -2.39
CA GLY A 65 -2.08 14.94 -2.56
C GLY A 65 -1.98 13.93 -3.70
N THR A 66 -1.38 14.28 -4.84
CA THR A 66 -1.28 13.39 -6.01
C THR A 66 -0.53 12.08 -5.73
N LEU A 67 0.57 12.10 -4.96
CA LEU A 67 1.27 10.85 -4.64
C LEU A 67 0.45 10.00 -3.66
N LYS A 68 -0.12 10.62 -2.62
CA LYS A 68 -0.99 9.95 -1.66
C LYS A 68 -2.20 9.32 -2.35
N ASP A 69 -2.89 10.10 -3.17
CA ASP A 69 -4.11 9.69 -3.87
C ASP A 69 -3.85 8.59 -4.89
N SER A 70 -2.60 8.47 -5.38
CA SER A 70 -2.18 7.38 -6.25
C SER A 70 -2.01 6.04 -5.53
N ILE A 71 -1.91 6.01 -4.19
CA ILE A 71 -1.72 4.75 -3.46
C ILE A 71 -3.03 3.98 -3.44
N MET A 72 -3.11 2.88 -4.18
CA MET A 72 -4.35 2.14 -4.35
C MET A 72 -4.13 0.63 -4.19
N PRO A 73 -5.15 -0.10 -3.70
CA PRO A 73 -5.20 -1.54 -3.83
C PRO A 73 -5.55 -1.91 -5.28
N VAL A 74 -4.81 -2.86 -5.84
CA VAL A 74 -4.96 -3.33 -7.22
C VAL A 74 -5.25 -4.81 -7.23
N ARG A 75 -6.24 -5.18 -8.05
CA ARG A 75 -6.50 -6.57 -8.38
C ARG A 75 -5.51 -7.02 -9.45
N LEU A 76 -4.77 -8.08 -9.17
CA LEU A 76 -3.96 -8.76 -10.17
C LEU A 76 -4.77 -9.94 -10.76
N ASP A 77 -4.11 -10.85 -11.45
CA ASP A 77 -4.73 -12.05 -11.99
C ASP A 77 -5.10 -13.08 -10.91
N GLY A 78 -6.10 -13.91 -11.21
CA GLY A 78 -6.57 -14.97 -10.31
C GLY A 78 -6.98 -14.44 -8.94
N THR A 79 -6.32 -14.95 -7.91
CA THR A 79 -6.51 -14.62 -6.48
C THR A 79 -5.53 -13.57 -5.98
N ARG A 80 -4.62 -13.05 -6.81
CA ARG A 80 -3.58 -12.11 -6.39
C ARG A 80 -4.12 -10.68 -6.33
N SER A 81 -3.65 -9.94 -5.34
CA SER A 81 -3.89 -8.51 -5.18
C SER A 81 -2.60 -7.85 -4.65
N ALA A 82 -2.40 -6.59 -4.96
CA ALA A 82 -1.25 -5.79 -4.52
C ALA A 82 -1.73 -4.40 -4.07
N PHE A 83 -0.84 -3.61 -3.46
CA PHE A 83 -1.07 -2.18 -3.25
C PHE A 83 0.21 -1.42 -3.57
N GLY A 84 0.07 -0.17 -3.96
CA GLY A 84 1.19 0.69 -4.33
C GLY A 84 0.66 1.91 -5.09
N SER A 85 1.58 2.69 -5.67
CA SER A 85 1.17 3.81 -6.51
C SER A 85 0.67 3.32 -7.88
N VAL A 86 -0.52 3.76 -8.25
CA VAL A 86 -1.20 3.50 -9.52
C VAL A 86 -1.46 4.85 -10.17
N ASP A 87 -0.97 5.03 -11.40
CA ASP A 87 -1.05 6.31 -12.13
C ASP A 87 -0.49 7.48 -11.30
N GLY A 88 0.61 7.22 -10.58
CA GLY A 88 1.29 8.19 -9.73
C GLY A 88 1.91 9.34 -10.52
N PRO A 89 2.31 10.42 -9.82
CA PRO A 89 2.91 11.58 -10.46
C PRO A 89 4.28 11.24 -11.08
N ASP A 90 4.67 11.94 -12.15
CA ASP A 90 5.93 11.67 -12.88
C ASP A 90 7.17 11.66 -11.99
N TYR A 91 7.20 12.50 -10.95
CA TYR A 91 8.32 12.57 -10.01
C TYR A 91 8.46 11.34 -9.10
N LEU A 92 7.49 10.43 -9.09
CA LEU A 92 7.50 9.21 -8.27
C LEU A 92 8.73 8.35 -8.53
N LEU A 93 9.15 8.20 -9.79
CA LEU A 93 10.31 7.38 -10.13
C LEU A 93 11.60 7.99 -9.58
N ALA A 94 11.74 9.32 -9.70
CA ALA A 94 12.87 10.05 -9.13
C ALA A 94 12.86 9.96 -7.59
N LEU A 95 11.68 10.01 -6.98
CA LEU A 95 11.54 9.81 -5.55
C LEU A 95 11.96 8.38 -5.16
N HIS A 96 11.48 7.35 -5.86
CA HIS A 96 11.71 5.96 -5.45
C HIS A 96 13.16 5.48 -5.71
N TYR A 97 13.79 5.90 -6.81
CA TYR A 97 15.06 5.30 -7.27
C TYR A 97 16.31 6.16 -7.08
N LYS A 98 16.20 7.46 -6.74
CA LYS A 98 17.39 8.24 -6.42
C LYS A 98 18.06 7.73 -5.13
N PRO A 99 19.38 7.91 -4.98
CA PRO A 99 20.02 7.71 -3.68
C PRO A 99 19.38 8.60 -2.60
N PRO A 100 19.33 8.16 -1.32
CA PRO A 100 18.78 8.98 -0.24
C PRO A 100 19.43 10.35 -0.08
N GLY A 101 20.75 10.43 -0.31
CA GLY A 101 21.54 11.67 -0.28
C GLY A 101 21.16 12.68 -1.37
N ASP A 102 20.53 12.23 -2.45
CA ASP A 102 20.08 13.04 -3.58
C ASP A 102 18.56 13.31 -3.53
N GLY A 103 17.95 13.10 -2.36
CA GLY A 103 16.51 13.29 -2.14
C GLY A 103 15.64 12.08 -2.48
N GLY A 104 16.23 10.92 -2.77
CA GLY A 104 15.48 9.67 -2.96
C GLY A 104 14.87 9.14 -1.66
N ARG A 105 13.70 8.50 -1.79
CA ARG A 105 12.86 7.95 -0.73
C ARG A 105 12.20 6.68 -1.29
N PRO A 106 12.79 5.49 -1.06
CA PRO A 106 12.28 4.24 -1.61
C PRO A 106 11.04 3.73 -0.85
N PHE A 107 10.01 4.57 -0.71
CA PHE A 107 8.87 4.36 0.18
C PHE A 107 8.09 3.05 -0.08
N LEU A 108 8.05 2.56 -1.32
CA LEU A 108 7.45 1.25 -1.63
C LEU A 108 8.33 0.08 -1.17
N ASP A 109 9.65 0.23 -1.12
CA ASP A 109 10.55 -0.79 -0.57
C ASP A 109 10.50 -0.77 0.95
N ASP A 110 10.46 0.43 1.56
CA ASP A 110 10.23 0.57 2.99
C ASP A 110 8.89 -0.07 3.40
N ALA A 111 7.83 0.12 2.59
CA ALA A 111 6.52 -0.47 2.82
C ALA A 111 6.52 -2.00 2.83
N LYS A 112 7.40 -2.66 2.06
CA LYS A 112 7.54 -4.14 2.07
C LYS A 112 8.07 -4.67 3.39
N HIS A 113 8.77 -3.83 4.16
CA HIS A 113 9.40 -4.21 5.42
C HIS A 113 8.69 -3.61 6.64
N ASP A 114 7.66 -2.79 6.43
CA ASP A 114 6.95 -2.09 7.49
C ASP A 114 5.95 -3.02 8.22
N ARG A 115 6.22 -3.25 9.50
CA ARG A 115 5.40 -4.10 10.36
C ARG A 115 4.00 -3.53 10.62
N THR A 116 3.83 -2.21 10.60
CA THR A 116 2.52 -1.57 10.80
C THR A 116 1.64 -1.76 9.56
N ILE A 117 2.21 -1.68 8.36
CA ILE A 117 1.53 -2.03 7.11
C ILE A 117 1.12 -3.51 7.12
N HIS A 118 2.03 -4.42 7.48
CA HIS A 118 1.68 -5.85 7.60
C HIS A 118 0.56 -6.10 8.62
N ARG A 119 0.55 -5.37 9.74
CA ARG A 119 -0.53 -5.47 10.73
C ARG A 119 -1.86 -4.97 10.18
N ALA A 120 -1.87 -3.81 9.49
CA ALA A 120 -3.06 -3.27 8.85
C ALA A 120 -3.65 -4.23 7.81
N MET A 121 -2.79 -4.90 7.02
CA MET A 121 -3.22 -5.96 6.08
C MET A 121 -3.93 -7.10 6.81
N LEU A 122 -3.34 -7.62 7.89
CA LEU A 122 -3.93 -8.72 8.67
C LEU A 122 -5.24 -8.32 9.37
N ASP A 123 -5.30 -7.12 9.92
CA ASP A 123 -6.51 -6.62 10.58
C ASP A 123 -7.65 -6.45 9.59
N GLN A 124 -7.37 -6.05 8.35
CA GLN A 124 -8.39 -5.97 7.32
C GLN A 124 -8.84 -7.36 6.83
N VAL A 125 -7.93 -8.34 6.78
CA VAL A 125 -8.30 -9.74 6.51
C VAL A 125 -9.24 -10.27 7.59
N ARG A 126 -8.95 -10.04 8.87
CA ARG A 126 -9.77 -10.48 10.02
C ARG A 126 -11.20 -9.93 10.01
N LYS A 127 -11.45 -8.80 9.35
CA LYS A 127 -12.79 -8.23 9.19
C LYS A 127 -13.58 -8.87 8.03
N GLU A 128 -12.90 -9.52 7.10
CA GLU A 128 -13.48 -10.10 5.88
C GLU A 128 -13.88 -11.57 6.05
N VAL A 129 -13.20 -12.29 6.95
CA VAL A 129 -13.50 -13.70 7.33
C VAL A 129 -14.30 -13.77 8.61
#